data_AF-A0A356T2F4-F1
#
_entry.id   AF-A0A356T2F4-F1
#
_cell.length_a   1.000
_cell.length_b   1.000
_cell.length_c   1.000
_cell.angle_alpha   90.00
_cell.angle_beta   90.00
_cell.angle_gamma   90.00
#
_symmetry.space_group_name_H-M   'P 1'
#
loop_
_entity.id
_entity.type
_entity.pdbx_description
1 polymer ?
#
loop_
_entity_poly.entity_id
_entity_poly.type
_entity_poly.pdbx_seq_one_letter_code
_entity_poly.pdbx_strand_id
1 'polypeptide(L)'
;MSHRLACVRGDVLRGVATIGGGQGGRDCSGIVGALLIHDQDDGTVRIRASEGARDAHVDRNGCAADTAPTDPAPCVAYTDCAEPVVWCETAGMGHSRQDAFAAPAFWDFLSTLP
;
A
#
# COMPACT_ATOMS: atom_id res chain seq x y z
N MET A 1 7.11 3.43 -8.41
CA MET A 1 7.02 4.90 -8.59
C MET A 1 5.73 5.49 -8.05
N SER A 2 4.62 4.75 -8.02
CA SER A 2 3.32 5.29 -7.58
C SER A 2 3.33 5.88 -6.17
N HIS A 3 4.05 5.29 -5.20
CA HIS A 3 4.15 5.89 -3.86
C HIS A 3 4.88 7.23 -3.84
N ARG A 4 5.87 7.45 -4.73
CA ARG A 4 6.48 8.78 -4.88
C ARG A 4 5.45 9.81 -5.31
N LEU A 5 4.58 9.47 -6.25
CA LEU A 5 3.51 10.38 -6.68
C LEU A 5 2.51 10.64 -5.54
N ALA A 6 2.13 9.58 -4.82
CA ALA A 6 1.28 9.67 -3.63
C ALA A 6 1.90 10.47 -2.47
N CYS A 7 3.22 10.60 -2.44
CA CYS A 7 3.95 11.46 -1.52
C CYS A 7 3.89 12.92 -1.97
N VAL A 8 4.38 13.24 -3.18
CA VAL A 8 4.56 14.64 -3.63
C VAL A 8 3.30 15.30 -4.18
N ARG A 9 2.19 14.56 -4.27
CA ARG A 9 0.87 15.02 -4.72
C ARG A 9 -0.24 14.49 -3.83
N GLY A 10 0.03 14.18 -2.56
CA GLY A 10 -0.99 13.64 -1.66
C GLY A 10 -2.08 14.65 -1.29
N ASP A 11 -1.88 15.93 -1.61
CA ASP A 11 -2.90 16.99 -1.56
C ASP A 11 -3.85 17.01 -2.78
N VAL A 12 -3.55 16.22 -3.82
CA VAL A 12 -4.36 16.12 -5.06
C VAL A 12 -4.88 14.70 -5.27
N LEU A 13 -4.10 13.70 -4.91
CA LEU A 13 -4.48 12.29 -5.03
C LEU A 13 -5.27 11.86 -3.80
N ARG A 14 -6.25 10.99 -4.00
CA ARG A 14 -7.03 10.38 -2.90
C ARG A 14 -6.42 9.09 -2.40
N GLY A 15 -5.76 8.34 -3.29
CA GLY A 15 -5.20 7.05 -2.94
C GLY A 15 -4.14 6.53 -3.89
N VAL A 16 -3.46 5.49 -3.44
CA VAL A 16 -2.48 4.73 -4.21
C VAL A 16 -2.66 3.24 -3.94
N ALA A 17 -2.69 2.44 -5.00
CA ALA A 17 -2.72 0.99 -4.91
C ALA A 17 -1.61 0.40 -5.80
N THR A 18 -0.78 -0.50 -5.26
CA THR A 18 0.39 -1.04 -5.99
C THR A 18 0.64 -2.49 -5.70
N ILE A 19 1.26 -3.19 -6.65
CA ILE A 19 1.86 -4.51 -6.46
C ILE A 19 3.34 -4.52 -6.86
N GLY A 20 4.18 -5.24 -6.10
CA GLY A 20 5.58 -5.51 -6.49
C GLY A 20 6.47 -4.26 -6.55
N GLY A 21 6.14 -3.21 -5.79
CA GLY A 21 6.85 -1.94 -5.77
C GLY A 21 7.00 -1.36 -4.36
N GLY A 22 7.82 -0.30 -4.23
CA GLY A 22 8.11 0.29 -2.91
C GLY A 22 8.85 1.62 -2.91
N GLN A 23 8.98 2.27 -4.07
CA GLN A 23 9.70 3.56 -4.14
C GLN A 23 8.83 4.67 -3.57
N GLY A 24 9.08 5.04 -2.31
CA GLY A 24 8.54 6.22 -1.64
C GLY A 24 9.01 7.54 -2.25
N GLY A 25 8.72 8.64 -1.56
CA GLY A 25 9.13 9.98 -1.94
C GLY A 25 9.74 10.78 -0.78
N ARG A 26 10.20 11.99 -1.09
CA ARG A 26 10.60 13.02 -0.13
C ARG A 26 9.78 14.26 -0.41
N ASP A 27 9.76 15.20 0.52
CA ASP A 27 9.04 16.47 0.39
C ASP A 27 7.55 16.24 0.12
N CYS A 28 6.94 15.33 0.88
CA CYS A 28 5.55 14.93 0.70
C CYS A 28 4.58 16.06 1.05
N SER A 29 3.49 16.15 0.30
CA SER A 29 2.33 17.01 0.56
C SER A 29 1.10 16.15 0.82
N GLY A 30 0.31 16.50 1.84
CA GLY A 30 -0.94 15.80 2.18
C GLY A 30 -0.77 14.33 2.59
N ILE A 31 -1.90 13.64 2.66
CA ILE A 31 -2.03 12.22 3.03
C ILE A 31 -2.97 11.55 2.03
N VAL A 32 -2.79 10.26 1.80
CA VAL A 32 -3.62 9.48 0.87
C VAL A 32 -3.93 8.11 1.46
N GLY A 33 -5.04 7.50 1.04
CA GLY A 33 -5.25 6.08 1.26
C GLY A 33 -4.18 5.26 0.52
N ALA A 34 -3.62 4.24 1.15
CA ALA A 34 -2.61 3.38 0.55
C ALA A 34 -2.97 1.89 0.66
N LEU A 35 -2.94 1.17 -0.47
CA LEU A 35 -2.97 -0.28 -0.50
C LEU A 35 -1.70 -0.80 -1.18
N LEU A 36 -0.98 -1.68 -0.49
CA LEU A 36 0.28 -2.24 -0.97
C LEU A 36 0.18 -3.77 -0.97
N ILE A 37 0.40 -4.38 -2.12
CA ILE A 37 0.55 -5.82 -2.28
C ILE A 37 2.03 -6.11 -2.58
N HIS A 38 2.60 -7.07 -1.88
CA HIS A 38 3.95 -7.54 -2.21
C HIS A 38 4.09 -9.01 -1.91
N ASP A 39 4.87 -9.72 -2.73
CA ASP A 39 5.19 -11.11 -2.47
C ASP A 39 6.52 -11.20 -1.72
N GLN A 40 6.56 -11.94 -0.62
CA GLN A 40 7.78 -12.10 0.20
C GLN A 40 8.91 -12.79 -0.59
N ASP A 41 8.58 -13.55 -1.63
CA ASP A 41 9.51 -14.28 -2.49
C ASP A 41 9.85 -13.51 -3.79
N ASP A 42 9.53 -12.21 -3.87
CA ASP A 42 9.92 -11.36 -5.00
C ASP A 42 11.46 -11.20 -5.10
N GLY A 43 12.04 -11.93 -6.06
CA GLY A 43 13.48 -11.89 -6.36
C GLY A 43 13.94 -10.69 -7.21
N THR A 44 13.03 -9.86 -7.72
CA THR A 44 13.36 -8.68 -8.56
C THR A 44 13.35 -7.41 -7.72
N VAL A 45 12.26 -7.19 -6.99
CA VAL A 45 12.11 -6.08 -6.05
C VAL A 45 11.95 -6.67 -4.67
N ARG A 46 12.98 -6.56 -3.83
CA ARG A 46 12.91 -7.09 -2.47
C ARG A 46 11.80 -6.40 -1.67
N ILE A 47 11.01 -7.20 -0.94
CA ILE A 47 9.88 -6.75 -0.13
C ILE A 47 10.18 -5.58 0.80
N ARG A 48 11.42 -5.47 1.33
CA ARG A 48 11.91 -4.32 2.10
C ARG A 48 11.65 -2.95 1.49
N ALA A 49 11.61 -2.86 0.17
CA ALA A 49 11.27 -1.61 -0.51
C ALA A 49 9.80 -1.26 -0.26
N SER A 50 8.92 -2.24 -0.34
CA SER A 50 7.48 -2.09 -0.09
C SER A 50 7.18 -1.87 1.39
N GLU A 51 7.90 -2.55 2.29
CA GLU A 51 7.85 -2.29 3.74
C GLU A 51 8.19 -0.83 4.05
N GLY A 52 9.29 -0.30 3.48
CA GLY A 52 9.64 1.11 3.65
C GLY A 52 8.59 2.09 3.08
N ALA A 53 7.88 1.72 2.01
CA ALA A 53 6.76 2.52 1.51
C ALA A 53 5.53 2.45 2.41
N ARG A 54 5.20 1.25 2.92
CA ARG A 54 4.12 1.01 3.89
C ARG A 54 4.36 1.85 5.13
N ASP A 55 5.53 1.73 5.75
CA ASP A 55 5.90 2.42 6.98
C ASP A 55 5.81 3.95 6.78
N ALA A 56 6.23 4.46 5.62
CA ALA A 56 6.08 5.88 5.30
C ALA A 56 4.61 6.33 5.19
N HIS A 57 3.69 5.49 4.69
CA HIS A 57 2.26 5.81 4.69
C HIS A 57 1.65 5.69 6.09
N VAL A 58 2.02 4.67 6.88
CA VAL A 58 1.59 4.49 8.27
C VAL A 58 1.96 5.72 9.10
N ASP A 59 3.22 6.14 9.05
CA ASP A 59 3.73 7.31 9.77
C ASP A 59 3.02 8.59 9.34
N ARG A 60 2.91 8.82 8.03
CA ARG A 60 2.34 10.07 7.48
C ARG A 60 0.83 10.15 7.71
N ASN A 61 0.12 9.03 7.66
CA ASN A 61 -1.32 8.97 7.91
C ASN A 61 -1.66 8.88 9.42
N GLY A 62 -0.64 8.87 10.30
CA GLY A 62 -0.82 8.89 11.75
C GLY A 62 -1.44 7.63 12.34
N CYS A 63 -1.25 6.49 11.67
CA CYS A 63 -1.82 5.21 12.09
C CYS A 63 -1.18 4.68 13.39
N ALA A 64 -1.92 3.85 14.13
CA ALA A 64 -1.36 2.99 15.17
C ALA A 64 -0.57 1.82 14.55
N ALA A 65 0.28 1.16 15.35
CA ALA A 65 1.03 -0.01 14.91
C ALA A 65 0.17 -1.29 14.82
N ASP A 66 -0.99 -1.29 15.45
CA ASP A 66 -1.93 -2.40 15.45
C ASP A 66 -2.58 -2.58 14.06
N THR A 67 -2.84 -3.83 13.71
CA THR A 67 -3.50 -4.19 12.45
C THR A 67 -4.65 -5.15 12.69
N ALA A 68 -5.69 -5.06 11.87
CA ALA A 68 -6.78 -6.03 11.82
C ALA A 68 -6.79 -6.75 10.45
N PRO A 69 -7.13 -8.05 10.40
CA PRO A 69 -7.40 -8.72 9.13
C PRO A 69 -8.48 -7.99 8.33
N THR A 70 -8.30 -7.89 7.02
CA THR A 70 -9.26 -7.26 6.11
C THR A 70 -9.36 -8.04 4.81
N ASP A 71 -10.48 -7.87 4.09
CA ASP A 71 -10.67 -8.53 2.81
C ASP A 71 -10.01 -7.73 1.67
N PRO A 72 -9.46 -8.42 0.65
CA PRO A 72 -9.32 -9.88 0.59
C PRO A 72 -8.14 -10.41 1.43
N ALA A 73 -8.27 -11.59 2.02
CA ALA A 73 -7.12 -12.26 2.64
C ALA A 73 -5.97 -12.47 1.62
N PRO A 74 -4.69 -12.27 1.98
CA PRO A 74 -4.15 -12.15 3.34
C PRO A 74 -3.95 -10.70 3.82
N CYS A 75 -4.73 -9.74 3.31
CA CYS A 75 -4.55 -8.34 3.67
C CYS A 75 -4.83 -8.04 5.15
N VAL A 76 -4.12 -7.04 5.68
CA VAL A 76 -4.38 -6.42 6.97
C VAL A 76 -4.51 -4.90 6.80
N ALA A 77 -5.34 -4.27 7.62
CA ALA A 77 -5.49 -2.82 7.69
C ALA A 77 -4.89 -2.30 9.00
N TYR A 78 -4.10 -1.23 8.90
CA TYR A 78 -3.64 -0.48 10.08
C TYR A 78 -4.79 0.29 10.72
N THR A 79 -4.80 0.38 12.04
CA THR A 79 -5.86 1.06 12.79
C THR A 79 -5.52 2.51 13.09
N ASP A 80 -6.55 3.29 13.49
CA ASP A 80 -6.42 4.68 13.94
C ASP A 80 -5.74 5.63 12.94
N CYS A 81 -5.92 5.37 11.64
CA CYS A 81 -5.37 6.20 10.56
C CYS A 81 -6.30 7.37 10.20
N ALA A 82 -5.72 8.50 9.80
CA ALA A 82 -6.45 9.59 9.15
C ALA A 82 -6.87 9.24 7.70
N GLU A 83 -6.07 8.40 7.02
CA GLU A 83 -6.36 7.83 5.70
C GLU A 83 -5.95 6.35 5.70
N PRO A 84 -6.75 5.44 5.11
CA PRO A 84 -6.58 4.00 5.31
C PRO A 84 -5.25 3.48 4.74
N VAL A 85 -4.57 2.60 5.47
CA VAL A 85 -3.37 1.88 5.01
C VAL A 85 -3.61 0.38 5.09
N VAL A 86 -3.59 -0.29 3.94
CA VAL A 86 -3.79 -1.73 3.78
C VAL A 86 -2.51 -2.37 3.26
N TRP A 87 -2.07 -3.44 3.91
CA TRP A 87 -0.89 -4.22 3.59
C TRP A 87 -1.28 -5.66 3.27
N CYS A 88 -0.88 -6.16 2.11
CA CYS A 88 -1.13 -7.53 1.68
C CYS A 88 0.21 -8.20 1.36
N GLU A 89 0.69 -9.02 2.29
CA GLU A 89 1.88 -9.83 2.10
C GLU A 89 1.48 -11.20 1.55
N THR A 90 1.92 -11.47 0.33
CA THR A 90 1.68 -12.73 -0.38
C THR A 90 2.93 -13.60 -0.38
N ALA A 91 2.80 -14.89 -0.69
CA ALA A 91 3.93 -15.81 -0.73
C ALA A 91 3.87 -16.74 -1.94
N GLY A 92 5.04 -17.12 -2.46
CA GLY A 92 5.21 -18.05 -3.56
C GLY A 92 4.89 -17.50 -4.96
N MET A 93 4.56 -16.22 -5.10
CA MET A 93 4.19 -15.61 -6.37
C MET A 93 5.37 -14.95 -7.11
N GLY A 94 6.43 -14.59 -6.38
CA GLY A 94 7.58 -13.87 -6.93
C GLY A 94 7.22 -12.48 -7.47
N HIS A 95 7.98 -11.99 -8.47
CA HIS A 95 7.69 -10.72 -9.14
C HIS A 95 6.51 -10.86 -10.12
N SER A 96 5.30 -10.94 -9.58
CA SER A 96 4.07 -11.20 -10.33
C SER A 96 3.04 -10.09 -10.13
N ARG A 97 2.24 -9.86 -11.17
CA ARG A 97 1.12 -8.90 -11.15
C ARG A 97 -0.08 -9.40 -10.35
N GLN A 98 -0.18 -10.71 -10.12
CA GLN A 98 -1.26 -11.35 -9.37
C GLN A 98 -2.66 -10.85 -9.78
N ASP A 99 -2.94 -10.74 -11.08
CA ASP A 99 -4.09 -9.98 -11.60
C ASP A 99 -5.44 -10.40 -10.98
N ALA A 100 -5.64 -11.69 -10.69
CA ALA A 100 -6.88 -12.21 -10.07
C ALA A 100 -7.08 -11.76 -8.61
N PHE A 101 -5.99 -11.40 -7.92
CA PHE A 101 -6.00 -10.90 -6.55
C PHE A 101 -5.91 -9.36 -6.52
N ALA A 102 -4.92 -8.81 -7.23
CA ALA A 102 -4.59 -7.39 -7.20
C ALA A 102 -5.69 -6.52 -7.82
N ALA A 103 -6.26 -6.91 -8.96
CA ALA A 103 -7.25 -6.09 -9.64
C ALA A 103 -8.52 -5.83 -8.81
N PRO A 104 -9.21 -6.86 -8.24
CA PRO A 104 -10.36 -6.60 -7.38
C PRO A 104 -9.97 -5.88 -6.09
N ALA A 105 -8.87 -6.27 -5.44
CA ALA A 105 -8.40 -5.59 -4.22
C ALA A 105 -8.19 -4.08 -4.45
N PHE A 106 -7.57 -3.71 -5.58
CA PHE A 106 -7.36 -2.31 -5.93
C PHE A 106 -8.67 -1.58 -6.21
N TRP A 107 -9.58 -2.20 -6.97
CA TRP A 107 -10.85 -1.58 -7.31
C TRP A 107 -11.70 -1.33 -6.07
N ASP A 108 -11.83 -2.34 -5.21
CA ASP A 108 -12.65 -2.24 -4.00
C ASP A 108 -12.09 -1.17 -3.06
N PHE A 109 -10.77 -1.17 -2.85
CA PHE A 109 -10.10 -0.15 -2.04
C PHE A 109 -10.28 1.27 -2.59
N LEU A 110 -9.89 1.50 -3.85
CA LEU A 110 -9.91 2.84 -4.44
C LEU A 110 -11.32 3.39 -4.58
N SER A 111 -12.33 2.52 -4.74
CA SER A 111 -13.74 2.92 -4.82
C SER A 111 -14.34 3.36 -3.49
N THR A 112 -13.68 3.06 -2.36
CA THR A 112 -14.12 3.52 -1.03
C THR A 112 -13.64 4.93 -0.67
N LEU A 113 -12.67 5.46 -1.43
CA LEU A 113 -12.04 6.75 -1.14
C LEU A 113 -12.93 7.92 -1.65
N PRO A 114 -13.09 8.99 -0.86
CA PRO A 114 -14.14 10.01 -1.03
C PRO A 114 -14.01 10.87 -2.27
#